data_AF-A0A661APA4-F1
#
_entry.id   AF-A0A661APA4-F1
#
_cell.length_a   1.000
_cell.length_b   1.000
_cell.length_c   1.000
_cell.angle_alpha   90.00
_cell.angle_beta   90.00
_cell.angle_gamma   90.00
#
_symmetry.space_group_name_H-M   'P 1'
#
loop_
_entity.id
_entity.type
_entity.pdbx_description
1 polymer ?
#
loop_
_entity_poly.entity_id
_entity_poly.type
_entity_poly.pdbx_seq_one_letter_code
_entity_poly.pdbx_strand_id
1 'polypeptide(L)'
;MKRILILVTVFIIFAGCEAKGGFRDQAYIMKAEKTLVRIRNTLQEYKLDHGAYPGNGVDLGKVLEPYFVKEIVHDGDNIPPLSMEVMSGVNTIDQVQGVILEFKKRLFYAESSFAAPYLPHVFALDSALSCYRLELTKLEECKVSPPLPHLAKIDTMIQQIDLEKLAEDIERNIKVKAADVVSAFQSFREAVEGFNPDEEVQNLLAEIEKGVEAYRKDSIPEDMKDPDEFVDKIIKHKKFKKKKIIKETGEELKHALVALRYARKQRDLPDFIKDMKRRIPKSFELLKEYIEKKRDSAKRAALVVMAQERLRKIKPLIDLYKKENGTLPTGDLSAALSSCKGWEELTSLFAGAPVLEETENGYIVRARVNNPEKTEIMIWVERVNEWDKLISESFSWGPVYETIDSTRTFFVKARAQDSYHTLLGIRPQIVKKEEE
;
A
#
# COMPACT_ATOMS: atom_id res chain seq x y z
N MET A 1 66.89 -23.49 -45.27
CA MET A 1 67.09 -22.04 -45.52
C MET A 1 65.78 -21.36 -45.11
N LYS A 2 65.64 -20.70 -43.94
CA LYS A 2 66.08 -19.32 -43.63
C LYS A 2 65.90 -18.41 -44.88
N ARG A 3 65.19 -17.28 -44.87
CA ARG A 3 64.69 -16.41 -43.80
C ARG A 3 64.00 -15.20 -44.47
N ILE A 4 63.12 -14.52 -43.71
CA ILE A 4 62.73 -13.09 -43.75
C ILE A 4 61.44 -12.74 -44.53
N LEU A 5 60.29 -12.48 -43.86
CA LEU A 5 59.81 -11.26 -43.15
C LEU A 5 59.22 -10.24 -44.18
N ILE A 6 57.97 -9.77 -44.15
CA ILE A 6 57.33 -8.86 -43.17
C ILE A 6 55.88 -8.51 -43.60
N LEU A 7 54.98 -8.38 -42.60
CA LEU A 7 53.77 -7.53 -42.44
C LEU A 7 52.74 -7.44 -43.59
N VAL A 8 51.42 -7.63 -43.42
CA VAL A 8 50.39 -6.93 -42.64
C VAL A 8 49.15 -7.86 -42.78
N THR A 9 48.37 -8.34 -41.81
CA THR A 9 47.51 -7.68 -40.82
C THR A 9 47.09 -8.73 -39.78
N VAL A 10 47.83 -8.85 -38.67
CA VAL A 10 47.32 -9.45 -37.43
C VAL A 10 46.95 -8.28 -36.54
N PHE A 11 45.71 -7.82 -36.69
CA PHE A 11 45.10 -6.77 -35.85
C PHE A 11 43.65 -7.19 -35.56
N ILE A 12 43.49 -8.37 -34.98
CA ILE A 12 42.27 -8.78 -34.28
C ILE A 12 42.76 -9.45 -33.01
N ILE A 13 42.18 -9.10 -31.86
CA ILE A 13 42.64 -9.37 -30.49
C ILE A 13 43.61 -8.30 -29.98
N PHE A 14 43.11 -7.07 -29.82
CA PHE A 14 43.40 -6.11 -28.72
C PHE A 14 42.76 -4.75 -29.07
N ALA A 15 41.45 -4.76 -29.31
CA ALA A 15 40.61 -3.56 -29.26
C ALA A 15 39.34 -3.97 -28.49
N GLY A 16 39.11 -3.36 -27.33
CA GLY A 16 37.89 -3.58 -26.56
C GLY A 16 38.03 -4.03 -25.10
N CYS A 17 39.13 -3.75 -24.39
CA CYS A 17 38.98 -3.36 -22.98
C CYS A 17 38.59 -1.88 -22.96
N GLU A 18 37.42 -1.56 -23.53
CA GLU A 18 36.88 -0.21 -23.49
C GLU A 18 36.39 0.06 -22.08
N ALA A 19 36.77 1.23 -21.57
CA ALA A 19 36.36 1.72 -20.28
C ALA A 19 34.85 1.55 -20.14
N LYS A 20 34.41 0.68 -19.22
CA LYS A 20 32.98 0.55 -18.93
C LYS A 20 32.52 1.93 -18.51
N GLY A 21 31.67 2.52 -19.35
CA GLY A 21 30.93 3.71 -18.99
C GLY A 21 30.23 3.54 -17.65
N GLY A 22 29.88 4.65 -17.00
CA GLY A 22 29.20 4.63 -15.71
C GLY A 22 27.87 3.88 -15.76
N PHE A 23 27.16 3.79 -14.64
CA PHE A 23 25.87 3.10 -14.52
C PHE A 23 24.86 3.40 -15.64
N ARG A 24 24.88 4.62 -16.20
CA ARG A 24 24.03 5.03 -17.32
C ARG A 24 24.32 4.27 -18.62
N ASP A 25 25.59 4.05 -18.96
CA ASP A 25 25.97 3.32 -20.18
C ASP A 25 25.63 1.83 -20.06
N GLN A 26 25.81 1.25 -18.88
CA GLN A 26 25.35 -0.12 -18.60
C GLN A 26 23.83 -0.25 -18.75
N ALA A 27 23.06 0.76 -18.33
CA ALA A 27 21.61 0.76 -18.52
C ALA A 27 21.21 0.85 -20.00
N TYR A 28 21.91 1.64 -20.82
CA TYR A 28 21.66 1.71 -22.27
C TYR A 28 22.01 0.39 -22.98
N ILE A 29 23.14 -0.24 -22.64
CA ILE A 29 23.52 -1.54 -23.19
C ILE A 29 22.47 -2.59 -22.83
N MET A 30 22.07 -2.68 -21.55
CA MET A 30 21.06 -3.64 -21.10
C MET A 30 19.69 -3.39 -21.76
N LYS A 31 19.31 -2.14 -22.00
CA LYS A 31 18.09 -1.80 -22.74
C LYS A 31 18.18 -2.30 -24.19
N ALA A 32 19.29 -2.03 -24.87
CA ALA A 32 19.53 -2.48 -26.24
C ALA A 32 19.54 -4.01 -26.37
N GLU A 33 20.15 -4.74 -25.42
CA GLU A 33 20.11 -6.20 -25.37
C GLU A 33 18.69 -6.75 -25.21
N LYS A 34 17.90 -6.19 -24.28
CA LYS A 34 16.49 -6.56 -24.10
C LYS A 34 15.67 -6.31 -25.38
N THR A 35 15.93 -5.19 -26.05
CA THR A 35 15.28 -4.85 -27.32
C THR A 35 15.64 -5.85 -28.43
N LEU A 36 16.92 -6.23 -28.58
CA LEU A 36 17.33 -7.27 -29.53
C LEU A 36 16.68 -8.63 -29.22
N VAL A 37 16.58 -8.99 -27.94
CA VAL A 37 15.87 -10.21 -27.51
C VAL A 37 14.40 -10.18 -27.92
N ARG A 38 13.72 -9.03 -27.74
CA ARG A 38 12.33 -8.86 -28.19
C ARG A 38 12.23 -9.06 -29.71
N ILE A 39 13.08 -8.39 -30.50
CA ILE A 39 13.14 -8.55 -31.97
C ILE A 39 13.37 -10.01 -32.37
N ARG A 40 14.30 -10.72 -31.71
CA ARG A 40 14.55 -12.15 -31.99
C ARG A 40 13.30 -12.99 -31.75
N ASN A 41 12.63 -12.80 -30.63
CA ASN A 41 11.44 -13.58 -30.28
C ASN A 41 10.30 -13.28 -31.28
N THR A 42 10.12 -12.02 -31.65
CA THR A 42 9.14 -11.64 -32.68
C THR A 42 9.46 -12.23 -34.06
N LEU A 43 10.73 -12.31 -34.45
CA LEU A 43 11.14 -13.01 -35.67
C LEU A 43 10.82 -14.52 -35.61
N GLN A 44 10.88 -15.13 -34.43
CA GLN A 44 10.47 -16.52 -34.23
C GLN A 44 8.96 -16.68 -34.39
N GLU A 45 8.17 -15.78 -33.83
CA GLU A 45 6.70 -15.73 -34.02
C GLU A 45 6.35 -15.54 -35.49
N TYR A 46 6.98 -14.57 -36.17
CA TYR A 46 6.80 -14.36 -37.61
C TYR A 46 7.01 -15.64 -38.42
N LYS A 47 8.07 -16.40 -38.10
CA LYS A 47 8.35 -17.68 -38.75
C LYS A 47 7.29 -18.74 -38.45
N LEU A 48 6.70 -18.77 -37.26
CA LEU A 48 5.60 -19.68 -36.95
C LEU A 48 4.37 -19.37 -37.81
N ASP A 49 4.08 -18.09 -38.01
CA ASP A 49 2.93 -17.63 -38.79
C ASP A 49 3.11 -17.80 -40.31
N HIS A 50 4.34 -17.59 -40.82
CA HIS A 50 4.63 -17.52 -42.26
C HIS A 50 5.47 -18.69 -42.79
N GLY A 51 5.90 -19.61 -41.92
CA GLY A 51 6.74 -20.77 -42.24
C GLY A 51 8.24 -20.48 -42.41
N ALA A 52 8.65 -19.22 -42.58
CA ALA A 52 10.05 -18.81 -42.72
C ALA A 52 10.31 -17.41 -42.12
N TYR A 53 11.57 -17.10 -41.81
CA TYR A 53 12.00 -15.75 -41.47
C TYR A 53 11.88 -14.81 -42.68
N PRO A 54 11.81 -13.48 -42.47
CA PRO A 54 11.77 -12.51 -43.56
C PRO A 54 12.97 -12.67 -44.53
N GLY A 55 12.75 -12.41 -45.82
CA GLY A 55 13.83 -12.48 -46.83
C GLY A 55 14.96 -11.48 -46.57
N ASN A 56 16.11 -11.67 -47.22
CA ASN A 56 17.22 -10.72 -47.05
C ASN A 56 16.87 -9.35 -47.67
N GLY A 57 17.34 -8.26 -47.06
CA GLY A 57 17.11 -6.89 -47.56
C GLY A 57 15.71 -6.31 -47.30
N VAL A 58 14.87 -6.97 -46.49
CA VAL A 58 13.57 -6.42 -46.09
C VAL A 58 13.72 -5.27 -45.10
N ASP A 59 12.76 -4.35 -45.13
CA ASP A 59 12.57 -3.37 -44.06
C ASP A 59 12.02 -4.09 -42.82
N LEU A 60 12.91 -4.40 -41.88
CA LEU A 60 12.55 -5.13 -40.66
C LEU A 60 11.47 -4.37 -39.86
N GLY A 61 11.46 -3.04 -39.93
CA GLY A 61 10.46 -2.22 -39.25
C GLY A 61 9.07 -2.50 -39.77
N LYS A 62 8.87 -2.40 -41.09
CA LYS A 62 7.57 -2.71 -41.72
C LYS A 62 7.12 -4.15 -41.53
N VAL A 63 8.07 -5.09 -41.56
CA VAL A 63 7.74 -6.52 -41.44
C VAL A 63 7.33 -6.88 -40.01
N LEU A 64 8.01 -6.33 -39.02
CA LEU A 64 7.72 -6.62 -37.61
C LEU A 64 6.69 -5.66 -37.02
N GLU A 65 6.37 -4.56 -37.69
CA GLU A 65 5.41 -3.53 -37.26
C GLU A 65 4.14 -4.14 -36.63
N PRO A 66 3.46 -5.15 -37.24
CA PRO A 66 2.23 -5.70 -36.67
C PRO A 66 2.39 -6.36 -35.30
N TYR A 67 3.59 -6.82 -34.95
CA TYR A 67 3.92 -7.51 -33.70
C TYR A 67 4.35 -6.54 -32.58
N PHE A 68 4.59 -5.27 -32.90
CA PHE A 68 4.94 -4.22 -31.94
C PHE A 68 3.77 -3.28 -31.63
N VAL A 69 2.56 -3.64 -32.08
CA VAL A 69 1.33 -2.95 -31.71
C VAL A 69 1.01 -3.20 -30.24
N LYS A 70 0.88 -2.13 -29.48
CA LYS A 70 0.41 -2.16 -28.09
C LYS A 70 -0.90 -1.40 -28.00
N GLU A 71 -1.80 -1.92 -27.19
CA GLU A 71 -3.04 -1.23 -26.85
C GLU A 71 -2.83 -0.35 -25.62
N ILE A 72 -3.07 0.94 -25.78
CA ILE A 72 -3.13 1.93 -24.69
C ILE A 72 -4.61 2.21 -24.42
N VAL A 73 -5.01 2.15 -23.16
CA VAL A 73 -6.39 2.42 -22.75
C VAL A 73 -6.47 3.80 -22.14
N HIS A 74 -7.28 4.65 -22.75
CA HIS A 74 -7.59 6.00 -22.30
C HIS A 74 -9.01 6.05 -21.75
N ASP A 75 -9.24 6.86 -20.71
CA ASP A 75 -10.58 7.18 -20.23
C ASP A 75 -11.15 8.39 -20.96
N GLY A 76 -12.46 8.59 -20.87
CA GLY A 76 -13.08 9.87 -21.23
C GLY A 76 -12.58 11.03 -20.37
N ASP A 77 -12.48 12.21 -20.98
CA ASP A 77 -11.96 13.44 -20.35
C ASP A 77 -12.77 13.91 -19.13
N ASN A 78 -14.01 13.44 -18.98
CA ASN A 78 -14.87 13.73 -17.84
C ASN A 78 -14.52 12.93 -16.57
N ILE A 79 -13.74 11.85 -16.68
CA ILE A 79 -13.44 10.95 -15.56
C ILE A 79 -12.44 11.56 -14.56
N PRO A 80 -11.29 12.14 -14.96
CA PRO A 80 -10.29 12.63 -14.00
C PRO A 80 -10.83 13.66 -12.99
N PRO A 81 -11.64 14.67 -13.39
CA PRO A 81 -12.28 15.58 -12.42
C PRO A 81 -13.15 14.87 -11.39
N LEU A 82 -13.95 13.89 -11.81
CA LEU A 82 -14.82 13.11 -10.93
C LEU A 82 -14.00 12.22 -9.99
N SER A 83 -12.91 11.62 -10.46
CA SER A 83 -11.98 10.87 -9.61
C SER A 83 -11.35 11.76 -8.53
N MET A 84 -10.95 12.99 -8.87
CA MET A 84 -10.43 13.95 -7.89
C MET A 84 -11.46 14.31 -6.83
N GLU A 85 -12.73 14.45 -7.22
CA GLU A 85 -13.83 14.72 -6.30
C GLU A 85 -14.06 13.58 -5.30
N VAL A 86 -14.08 12.33 -5.78
CA VAL A 86 -14.17 11.14 -4.92
C VAL A 86 -12.98 11.06 -3.97
N MET A 87 -11.75 11.24 -4.48
CA MET A 87 -10.53 11.24 -3.65
C MET A 87 -10.55 12.34 -2.59
N SER A 88 -11.03 13.53 -2.93
CA SER A 88 -11.19 14.64 -1.98
C SER A 88 -12.16 14.29 -0.85
N GLY A 89 -13.28 13.64 -1.19
CA GLY A 89 -14.24 13.11 -0.21
C GLY A 89 -13.62 12.05 0.72
N VAL A 90 -12.94 11.05 0.16
CA VAL A 90 -12.25 10.01 0.93
C VAL A 90 -11.17 10.62 1.85
N ASN A 91 -10.36 11.54 1.32
CA ASN A 91 -9.32 12.21 2.11
C ASN A 91 -9.90 13.01 3.28
N THR A 92 -11.03 13.67 3.08
CA THR A 92 -11.74 14.39 4.15
C THR A 92 -12.19 13.42 5.25
N ILE A 93 -12.81 12.30 4.86
CA ILE A 93 -13.25 11.25 5.80
C ILE A 93 -12.05 10.69 6.58
N ASP A 94 -10.96 10.38 5.89
CA ASP A 94 -9.76 9.79 6.49
C ASP A 94 -9.05 10.73 7.47
N GLN A 95 -8.99 12.02 7.15
CA GLN A 95 -8.43 13.03 8.05
C GLN A 95 -9.23 13.11 9.36
N VAL A 96 -10.55 13.14 9.28
CA VAL A 96 -11.41 13.17 10.47
C VAL A 96 -11.31 11.85 11.23
N GLN A 97 -11.38 10.71 10.53
CA GLN A 97 -11.29 9.39 11.14
C GLN A 97 -9.94 9.18 11.83
N GLY A 98 -8.84 9.71 11.29
CA GLY A 98 -7.53 9.67 11.92
C GLY A 98 -7.52 10.34 13.30
N VAL A 99 -8.12 11.54 13.42
CA VAL A 99 -8.27 12.25 14.70
C VAL A 99 -9.13 11.45 15.68
N ILE A 100 -10.27 10.92 15.22
CA ILE A 100 -11.19 10.15 16.07
C ILE A 100 -10.57 8.83 16.54
N LEU A 101 -9.81 8.14 15.68
CA LEU A 101 -9.13 6.90 16.01
C LEU A 101 -8.02 7.11 17.02
N GLU A 102 -7.27 8.21 16.90
CA GLU A 102 -6.26 8.59 17.89
C GLU A 102 -6.90 8.89 19.25
N PHE A 103 -8.00 9.65 19.24
CA PHE A 103 -8.80 9.91 20.45
C PHE A 103 -9.34 8.64 21.08
N LYS A 104 -9.92 7.74 20.28
CA LYS A 104 -10.41 6.41 20.69
C LYS A 104 -9.31 5.60 21.37
N LYS A 105 -8.12 5.52 20.76
CA LYS A 105 -6.97 4.81 21.33
C LYS A 105 -6.58 5.38 22.69
N ARG A 106 -6.56 6.71 22.83
CA ARG A 106 -6.25 7.33 24.12
C ARG A 106 -7.29 7.02 25.20
N LEU A 107 -8.57 7.05 24.85
CA LEU A 107 -9.66 6.73 25.79
C LEU A 107 -9.58 5.29 26.33
N PHE A 108 -9.11 4.32 25.53
CA PHE A 108 -8.92 2.93 26.00
C PHE A 108 -7.87 2.78 27.10
N TYR A 109 -6.91 3.72 27.17
CA TYR A 109 -5.88 3.72 28.20
C TYR A 109 -6.17 4.71 29.33
N ALA A 110 -7.16 5.58 29.18
CA ALA A 110 -7.53 6.56 30.20
C ALA A 110 -8.35 5.93 31.34
N GLU A 111 -8.46 6.63 32.47
CA GLU A 111 -9.34 6.22 33.56
C GLU A 111 -10.80 6.13 33.09
N SER A 112 -11.54 5.15 33.60
CA SER A 112 -12.91 4.88 33.15
C SER A 112 -13.87 6.06 33.34
N SER A 113 -13.69 6.81 34.43
CA SER A 113 -14.45 8.05 34.72
C SER A 113 -14.24 9.12 33.65
N PHE A 114 -13.00 9.24 33.15
CA PHE A 114 -12.65 10.14 32.06
C PHE A 114 -13.17 9.60 30.73
N ALA A 115 -13.00 8.31 30.45
CA ALA A 115 -13.28 7.73 29.13
C ALA A 115 -14.78 7.55 28.84
N ALA A 116 -15.57 7.10 29.83
CA ALA A 116 -16.94 6.66 29.64
C ALA A 116 -17.87 7.69 28.94
N PRO A 117 -17.80 9.00 29.24
CA PRO A 117 -18.64 10.00 28.56
C PRO A 117 -18.36 10.13 27.06
N TYR A 118 -17.14 9.85 26.60
CA TYR A 118 -16.74 10.03 25.20
C TYR A 118 -17.02 8.82 24.32
N LEU A 119 -16.92 7.62 24.89
CA LEU A 119 -16.97 6.35 24.12
C LEU A 119 -18.21 6.25 23.21
N PRO A 120 -19.45 6.53 23.65
CA PRO A 120 -20.63 6.44 22.78
C PRO A 120 -20.54 7.36 21.55
N HIS A 121 -19.99 8.57 21.71
CA HIS A 121 -19.83 9.53 20.62
C HIS A 121 -18.74 9.11 19.64
N VAL A 122 -17.62 8.60 20.15
CA VAL A 122 -16.51 8.11 19.34
C VAL A 122 -16.93 6.90 18.51
N PHE A 123 -17.66 5.93 19.08
CA PHE A 123 -18.15 4.77 18.34
C PHE A 123 -19.16 5.16 17.25
N ALA A 124 -20.06 6.10 17.54
CA ALA A 124 -21.01 6.62 16.56
C ALA A 124 -20.30 7.32 15.38
N LEU A 125 -19.27 8.13 15.68
CA LEU A 125 -18.46 8.79 14.65
C LEU A 125 -17.70 7.80 13.78
N ASP A 126 -17.02 6.83 14.40
CA ASP A 126 -16.25 5.81 13.68
C ASP A 126 -17.14 5.01 12.72
N SER A 127 -18.34 4.66 13.18
CA SER A 127 -19.37 3.98 12.37
C SER A 127 -19.85 4.86 11.20
N ALA A 128 -20.14 6.14 11.47
CA ALA A 128 -20.63 7.07 10.45
C ALA A 128 -19.56 7.39 9.38
N LEU A 129 -18.32 7.61 9.78
CA LEU A 129 -17.20 7.86 8.86
C LEU A 129 -16.91 6.61 8.00
N SER A 130 -16.94 5.43 8.61
CA SER A 130 -16.82 4.16 7.88
C SER A 130 -17.93 4.00 6.84
N CYS A 131 -19.18 4.34 7.19
CA CYS A 131 -20.31 4.37 6.26
C CYS A 131 -20.06 5.33 5.10
N TYR A 132 -19.68 6.59 5.38
CA TYR A 132 -19.42 7.57 4.32
C TYR A 132 -18.29 7.13 3.40
N ARG A 133 -17.29 6.40 3.91
CA ARG A 133 -16.24 5.80 3.09
C ARG A 133 -16.79 4.70 2.18
N LEU A 134 -17.67 3.85 2.69
CA LEU A 134 -18.30 2.78 1.90
C LEU A 134 -19.22 3.33 0.79
N GLU A 135 -19.90 4.44 1.04
CA GLU A 135 -20.69 5.14 0.01
C GLU A 135 -19.83 5.54 -1.19
N LEU A 136 -18.60 5.98 -0.97
CA LEU A 136 -17.69 6.42 -2.04
C LEU A 136 -16.90 5.28 -2.68
N THR A 137 -16.62 4.21 -1.94
CA THR A 137 -15.71 3.13 -2.39
C THR A 137 -16.44 1.87 -2.85
N LYS A 138 -17.69 1.69 -2.41
CA LYS A 138 -18.51 0.50 -2.71
C LYS A 138 -19.94 0.82 -3.16
N LEU A 139 -20.34 2.09 -3.12
CA LEU A 139 -21.73 2.53 -3.38
C LEU A 139 -22.74 1.90 -2.40
N GLU A 140 -22.27 1.51 -1.21
CA GLU A 140 -23.13 0.96 -0.17
C GLU A 140 -23.77 2.11 0.62
N GLU A 141 -25.10 2.17 0.62
CA GLU A 141 -25.83 3.07 1.51
C GLU A 141 -26.02 2.41 2.86
N CYS A 142 -25.63 3.09 3.95
CA CYS A 142 -25.94 2.61 5.29
C CYS A 142 -26.62 3.71 6.10
N LYS A 143 -27.58 3.31 6.94
CA LYS A 143 -28.26 4.22 7.86
C LYS A 143 -27.43 4.34 9.13
N VAL A 144 -26.82 5.50 9.33
CA VAL A 144 -25.98 5.81 10.50
C VAL A 144 -26.48 7.06 11.21
N SER A 145 -26.15 7.18 12.49
CA SER A 145 -26.37 8.42 13.24
C SER A 145 -25.59 9.58 12.59
N PRO A 146 -26.18 10.78 12.46
CA PRO A 146 -25.48 11.94 11.94
C PRO A 146 -24.20 12.22 12.75
N PRO A 147 -23.03 12.38 12.12
CA PRO A 147 -21.77 12.49 12.86
C PRO A 147 -21.57 13.86 13.53
N LEU A 148 -22.05 14.95 12.94
CA LEU A 148 -21.80 16.32 13.45
C LEU A 148 -22.27 16.53 14.90
N PRO A 149 -23.47 16.10 15.34
CA PRO A 149 -23.87 16.16 16.74
C PRO A 149 -22.92 15.44 17.70
N HIS A 150 -22.38 14.28 17.32
CA HIS A 150 -21.43 13.54 18.16
C HIS A 150 -20.09 14.27 18.26
N LEU A 151 -19.59 14.82 17.15
CA LEU A 151 -18.34 15.58 17.13
C LEU A 151 -18.45 16.89 17.92
N ALA A 152 -19.56 17.62 17.79
CA ALA A 152 -19.85 18.82 18.57
C ALA A 152 -19.93 18.52 20.08
N LYS A 153 -20.49 17.37 20.45
CA LYS A 153 -20.55 16.95 21.86
C LYS A 153 -19.16 16.65 22.41
N ILE A 154 -18.29 15.97 21.64
CA ILE A 154 -16.89 15.75 22.01
C ILE A 154 -16.15 17.07 22.15
N ASP A 155 -16.31 17.99 21.21
CA ASP A 155 -15.69 19.32 21.27
C ASP A 155 -16.10 20.04 22.56
N THR A 156 -17.40 20.15 22.83
CA THR A 156 -17.93 20.78 24.05
C THR A 156 -17.29 20.21 25.32
N MET A 157 -17.23 18.88 25.43
CA MET A 157 -16.65 18.21 26.60
C MET A 157 -15.15 18.47 26.72
N ILE A 158 -14.41 18.40 25.60
CA ILE A 158 -12.96 18.62 25.58
C ILE A 158 -12.64 20.07 25.95
N GLN A 159 -13.36 21.06 25.40
CA GLN A 159 -13.11 22.47 25.69
C GLN A 159 -13.30 22.82 27.17
N GLN A 160 -14.24 22.16 27.85
CA GLN A 160 -14.54 22.34 29.27
C GLN A 160 -13.48 21.77 30.22
N ILE A 161 -12.53 20.96 29.73
CA ILE A 161 -11.46 20.41 30.57
C ILE A 161 -10.50 21.53 30.99
N ASP A 162 -10.32 21.71 32.29
CA ASP A 162 -9.24 22.49 32.87
C ASP A 162 -7.94 21.65 32.84
N LEU A 163 -6.96 22.09 32.04
CA LEU A 163 -5.71 21.36 31.82
C LEU A 163 -4.79 21.39 33.04
N GLU A 164 -4.79 22.48 33.80
CA GLU A 164 -3.96 22.63 35.00
C GLU A 164 -4.51 21.72 36.09
N LYS A 165 -5.82 21.78 36.33
CA LYS A 165 -6.49 20.89 37.27
C LYS A 165 -6.33 19.41 36.90
N LEU A 166 -6.43 19.07 35.61
CA LEU A 166 -6.21 17.71 35.14
C LEU A 166 -4.79 17.22 35.44
N ALA A 167 -3.78 18.07 35.20
CA ALA A 167 -2.38 17.75 35.51
C ALA A 167 -2.17 17.55 37.03
N GLU A 168 -2.78 18.41 37.86
CA GLU A 168 -2.74 18.27 39.32
C GLU A 168 -3.38 16.97 39.81
N ASP A 169 -4.55 16.61 39.27
CA ASP A 169 -5.26 15.39 39.64
C ASP A 169 -4.46 14.13 39.24
N ILE A 170 -3.80 14.15 38.07
CA ILE A 170 -2.90 13.07 37.64
C ILE A 170 -1.70 12.93 38.59
N GLU A 171 -1.01 14.03 38.91
CA GLU A 171 0.14 13.98 39.83
C GLU A 171 -0.28 13.56 41.25
N ARG A 172 -1.47 13.98 41.70
CA ARG A 172 -2.04 13.51 42.98
C ARG A 172 -2.27 12.01 42.95
N ASN A 173 -2.88 11.49 41.88
CA ASN A 173 -3.13 10.05 41.73
C ASN A 173 -1.82 9.25 41.69
N ILE A 174 -0.79 9.73 40.96
CA ILE A 174 0.54 9.09 40.94
C ILE A 174 1.14 9.01 42.34
N LYS A 175 1.05 10.08 43.14
CA LYS A 175 1.52 10.09 44.53
C LYS A 175 0.76 9.09 45.41
N VAL A 176 -0.56 9.00 45.26
CA VAL A 176 -1.38 8.00 45.97
C VAL A 176 -0.95 6.59 45.58
N LYS A 177 -0.81 6.29 44.29
CA LYS A 177 -0.36 4.97 43.81
C LYS A 177 1.07 4.63 44.22
N ALA A 178 1.96 5.62 44.32
CA ALA A 178 3.30 5.41 44.85
C ALA A 178 3.25 5.03 46.34
N ALA A 179 2.38 5.66 47.13
CA ALA A 179 2.18 5.30 48.53
C ALA A 179 1.58 3.88 48.68
N ASP A 180 0.62 3.50 47.81
CA ASP A 180 0.04 2.15 47.77
C ASP A 180 1.14 1.09 47.53
N VAL A 181 2.08 1.34 46.61
CA VAL A 181 3.22 0.44 46.34
C VAL A 181 4.13 0.30 47.56
N VAL A 182 4.45 1.41 48.25
CA VAL A 182 5.27 1.38 49.47
C VAL A 182 4.60 0.54 50.57
N SER A 183 3.30 0.73 50.79
CA SER A 183 2.52 -0.01 51.78
C SER A 183 2.43 -1.50 51.46
N ALA A 184 2.15 -1.84 50.19
CA ALA A 184 2.09 -3.23 49.72
C ALA A 184 3.46 -3.91 49.82
N PHE A 185 4.55 -3.19 49.53
CA PHE A 185 5.90 -3.72 49.68
C PHE A 185 6.26 -4.00 51.14
N GLN A 186 5.91 -3.10 52.07
CA GLN A 186 6.12 -3.33 53.50
C GLN A 186 5.40 -4.60 53.98
N SER A 187 4.12 -4.74 53.61
CA SER A 187 3.32 -5.93 53.95
C SER A 187 3.93 -7.23 53.38
N PHE A 188 4.38 -7.19 52.13
CA PHE A 188 5.05 -8.32 51.49
C PHE A 188 6.39 -8.66 52.16
N ARG A 189 7.20 -7.64 52.46
CA ARG A 189 8.51 -7.78 53.12
C ARG A 189 8.36 -8.42 54.49
N GLU A 190 7.47 -7.90 55.33
CA GLU A 190 7.20 -8.44 56.66
C GLU A 190 6.74 -9.91 56.59
N ALA A 191 5.87 -10.23 55.63
CA ALA A 191 5.42 -11.59 55.42
C ALA A 191 6.59 -12.52 55.03
N VAL A 192 7.48 -12.10 54.12
CA VAL A 192 8.66 -12.88 53.70
C VAL A 192 9.66 -13.05 54.85
N GLU A 193 10.01 -11.96 55.54
CA GLU A 193 10.96 -11.95 56.65
C GLU A 193 10.50 -12.84 57.82
N GLY A 194 9.19 -12.92 58.07
CA GLY A 194 8.59 -13.82 59.07
C GLY A 194 8.85 -15.32 58.83
N PHE A 195 9.33 -15.71 57.65
CA PHE A 195 9.70 -17.10 57.33
C PHE A 195 11.21 -17.32 57.20
N ASN A 196 12.04 -16.39 57.68
CA ASN A 196 13.51 -16.48 57.70
C ASN A 196 14.11 -16.77 56.29
N PRO A 197 14.04 -15.78 55.37
CA PRO A 197 14.50 -15.92 54.00
C PRO A 197 16.01 -16.22 53.93
N ASP A 198 16.44 -16.92 52.88
CA ASP A 198 17.87 -17.09 52.59
C ASP A 198 18.44 -15.88 51.85
N GLU A 199 19.76 -15.90 51.64
CA GLU A 199 20.51 -14.83 50.96
C GLU A 199 19.98 -14.51 49.55
N GLU A 200 19.55 -15.53 48.79
CA GLU A 200 18.95 -15.34 47.47
C GLU A 200 17.69 -14.48 47.55
N VAL A 201 16.78 -14.81 48.48
CA VAL A 201 15.54 -14.05 48.68
C VAL A 201 15.81 -12.66 49.24
N GLN A 202 16.78 -12.51 50.15
CA GLN A 202 17.19 -11.21 50.67
C GLN A 202 17.70 -10.28 49.56
N ASN A 203 18.50 -10.81 48.63
CA ASN A 203 18.96 -10.07 47.46
C ASN A 203 17.77 -9.65 46.56
N LEU A 204 16.79 -10.53 46.35
CA LEU A 204 15.59 -10.19 45.58
C LEU A 204 14.75 -9.11 46.27
N LEU A 205 14.59 -9.15 47.59
CA LEU A 205 13.89 -8.12 48.35
C LEU A 205 14.59 -6.76 48.23
N ALA A 206 15.93 -6.73 48.28
CA ALA A 206 16.70 -5.51 48.11
C ALA A 206 16.54 -4.90 46.70
N GLU A 207 16.44 -5.73 45.65
CA GLU A 207 16.16 -5.24 44.30
C GLU A 207 14.73 -4.66 44.18
N ILE A 208 13.74 -5.27 44.83
CA ILE A 208 12.39 -4.71 44.91
C ILE A 208 12.40 -3.38 45.67
N GLU A 209 13.11 -3.30 46.80
CA GLU A 209 13.22 -2.08 47.61
C GLU A 209 13.84 -0.92 46.82
N LYS A 210 14.91 -1.18 46.05
CA LYS A 210 15.47 -0.20 45.11
C LYS A 210 14.40 0.28 44.12
N GLY A 211 13.62 -0.65 43.57
CA GLY A 211 12.47 -0.38 42.69
C GLY A 211 11.46 0.56 43.33
N VAL A 212 10.98 0.19 44.52
CA VAL A 212 9.99 0.95 45.29
C VAL A 212 10.51 2.35 45.62
N GLU A 213 11.77 2.49 46.00
CA GLU A 213 12.36 3.79 46.32
C GLU A 213 12.57 4.66 45.07
N ALA A 214 12.94 4.07 43.93
CA ALA A 214 12.98 4.76 42.64
C ALA A 214 11.58 5.21 42.19
N TYR A 215 10.56 4.38 42.41
CA TYR A 215 9.16 4.76 42.21
C TYR A 215 8.79 5.94 43.11
N ARG A 216 9.13 5.91 44.40
CA ARG A 216 8.83 6.99 45.36
C ARG A 216 9.45 8.33 44.97
N LYS A 217 10.71 8.30 44.49
CA LYS A 217 11.46 9.50 44.08
C LYS A 217 11.17 9.94 42.65
N ASP A 218 10.31 9.23 41.95
CA ASP A 218 10.02 9.48 40.53
C ASP A 218 11.29 9.47 39.64
N SER A 219 12.27 8.66 40.01
CA SER A 219 13.58 8.54 39.35
C SER A 219 13.87 7.08 39.01
N ILE A 220 13.11 6.52 38.05
CA ILE A 220 13.34 5.16 37.57
C ILE A 220 14.53 5.16 36.60
N PRO A 221 15.62 4.42 36.87
CA PRO A 221 16.71 4.22 35.93
C PRO A 221 16.26 3.43 34.68
N GLU A 222 16.80 3.75 33.50
CA GLU A 222 16.45 3.06 32.25
C GLU A 222 16.78 1.56 32.25
N ASP A 223 17.78 1.13 33.02
CA ASP A 223 18.26 -0.25 33.14
C ASP A 223 17.61 -1.03 34.29
N MET A 224 16.68 -0.42 35.03
CA MET A 224 16.00 -1.05 36.15
C MET A 224 15.06 -2.16 35.67
N LYS A 225 15.27 -3.37 36.19
CA LYS A 225 14.39 -4.52 35.97
C LYS A 225 13.05 -4.32 36.68
N ASP A 226 11.98 -4.82 36.06
CA ASP A 226 10.63 -4.69 36.58
C ASP A 226 10.48 -5.40 37.94
N PRO A 227 10.09 -4.69 39.01
CA PRO A 227 9.95 -5.30 40.32
C PRO A 227 8.97 -6.47 40.37
N ASP A 228 7.99 -6.52 39.45
CA ASP A 228 7.07 -7.65 39.30
C ASP A 228 7.82 -8.99 39.08
N GLU A 229 8.92 -8.98 38.33
CA GLU A 229 9.70 -10.19 38.04
C GLU A 229 10.38 -10.75 39.30
N PHE A 230 10.82 -9.87 40.19
CA PHE A 230 11.45 -10.26 41.45
C PHE A 230 10.40 -10.76 42.46
N VAL A 231 9.23 -10.12 42.52
CA VAL A 231 8.11 -10.59 43.34
C VAL A 231 7.71 -12.02 42.95
N ASP A 232 7.60 -12.28 41.64
CA ASP A 232 7.26 -13.60 41.10
C ASP A 232 8.30 -14.68 41.48
N LYS A 233 9.60 -14.33 41.48
CA LYS A 233 10.68 -15.23 41.90
C LYS A 233 10.55 -15.59 43.37
N ILE A 234 10.24 -14.62 44.22
CA ILE A 234 10.05 -14.86 45.67
C ILE A 234 8.82 -15.73 45.91
N ILE A 235 7.68 -15.44 45.26
CA ILE A 235 6.46 -16.25 45.39
C ILE A 235 6.72 -17.72 45.00
N LYS A 236 7.48 -17.96 43.94
CA LYS A 236 7.78 -19.30 43.41
C LYS A 236 8.91 -20.01 44.17
N HIS A 237 9.64 -19.31 45.03
CA HIS A 237 10.78 -19.85 45.75
C HIS A 237 10.39 -21.05 46.63
N LYS A 238 11.25 -22.07 46.70
CA LYS A 238 10.95 -23.37 47.37
C LYS A 238 10.46 -23.23 48.82
N LYS A 239 10.97 -22.22 49.55
CA LYS A 239 10.58 -21.92 50.94
C LYS A 239 9.16 -21.34 51.05
N PHE A 240 8.66 -20.67 50.02
CA PHE A 240 7.42 -19.88 50.08
C PHE A 240 6.32 -20.37 49.14
N LYS A 241 6.61 -21.24 48.17
CA LYS A 241 5.66 -21.72 47.15
C LYS A 241 4.32 -22.26 47.70
N LYS A 242 4.27 -22.70 48.96
CA LYS A 242 3.05 -23.19 49.63
C LYS A 242 2.48 -22.23 50.69
N LYS A 243 3.05 -21.03 50.85
CA LYS A 243 2.66 -20.06 51.87
C LYS A 243 1.65 -19.08 51.28
N LYS A 244 0.39 -19.24 51.70
CA LYS A 244 -0.74 -18.45 51.21
C LYS A 244 -0.52 -16.94 51.38
N ILE A 245 -0.08 -16.51 52.56
CA ILE A 245 0.17 -15.09 52.89
C ILE A 245 1.19 -14.42 51.96
N ILE A 246 2.26 -15.14 51.57
CA ILE A 246 3.29 -14.62 50.64
C ILE A 246 2.71 -14.43 49.25
N LYS A 247 1.86 -15.37 48.81
CA LYS A 247 1.19 -15.26 47.52
C LYS A 247 0.22 -14.08 47.52
N GLU A 248 -0.59 -13.92 48.57
CA GLU A 248 -1.58 -12.84 48.67
C GLU A 248 -0.91 -11.46 48.68
N THR A 249 0.01 -11.22 49.61
CA THR A 249 0.75 -9.95 49.70
C THR A 249 1.62 -9.68 48.46
N GLY A 250 2.15 -10.72 47.82
CA GLY A 250 2.90 -10.59 46.58
C GLY A 250 2.04 -10.19 45.38
N GLU A 251 0.84 -10.77 45.22
CA GLU A 251 -0.09 -10.33 44.17
C GLU A 251 -0.63 -8.91 44.43
N GLU A 252 -0.87 -8.52 45.69
CA GLU A 252 -1.22 -7.14 46.05
C GLU A 252 -0.13 -6.15 45.63
N LEU A 253 1.14 -6.46 45.89
CA LEU A 253 2.27 -5.64 45.45
C LEU A 253 2.33 -5.52 43.92
N LYS A 254 2.16 -6.63 43.19
CA LYS A 254 2.11 -6.61 41.72
C LYS A 254 0.96 -5.74 41.21
N HIS A 255 -0.22 -5.86 41.80
CA HIS A 255 -1.36 -5.00 41.45
C HIS A 255 -1.07 -3.51 41.68
N ALA A 256 -0.43 -3.16 42.80
CA ALA A 256 -0.03 -1.78 43.08
C ALA A 256 1.02 -1.26 42.07
N LEU A 257 2.02 -2.08 41.73
CA LEU A 257 3.06 -1.75 40.73
C LEU A 257 2.47 -1.53 39.33
N VAL A 258 1.55 -2.40 38.91
CA VAL A 258 0.78 -2.23 37.66
C VAL A 258 -0.02 -0.92 37.69
N ALA A 259 -0.77 -0.66 38.77
CA ALA A 259 -1.58 0.54 38.89
C ALA A 259 -0.75 1.84 38.82
N LEU A 260 0.41 1.88 39.49
CA LEU A 260 1.32 3.03 39.42
C LEU A 260 1.86 3.26 38.00
N ARG A 261 2.25 2.20 37.29
CA ARG A 261 2.70 2.30 35.90
C ARG A 261 1.61 2.85 34.99
N TYR A 262 0.36 2.41 35.16
CA TYR A 262 -0.78 2.96 34.41
C TYR A 262 -1.04 4.43 34.75
N ALA A 263 -0.97 4.83 36.03
CA ALA A 263 -1.13 6.22 36.44
C ALA A 263 -0.06 7.13 35.80
N ARG A 264 1.21 6.69 35.77
CA ARG A 264 2.30 7.44 35.13
C ARG A 264 2.14 7.62 33.63
N LYS A 265 1.58 6.63 32.94
CA LYS A 265 1.24 6.73 31.51
C LYS A 265 0.15 7.78 31.22
N GLN A 266 -0.52 8.33 32.24
CA GLN A 266 -1.46 9.43 32.06
C GLN A 266 -0.79 10.81 32.00
N ARG A 267 0.51 10.95 32.31
CA ARG A 267 1.17 12.28 32.41
C ARG A 267 1.11 13.12 31.14
N ASP A 268 1.08 12.49 29.97
CA ASP A 268 0.94 13.14 28.67
C ASP A 268 -0.53 13.42 28.29
N LEU A 269 -1.51 13.04 29.12
CA LEU A 269 -2.92 13.28 28.85
C LEU A 269 -3.25 14.78 28.70
N PRO A 270 -2.76 15.70 29.56
CA PRO A 270 -3.04 17.13 29.38
C PRO A 270 -2.53 17.68 28.03
N ASP A 271 -1.33 17.29 27.61
CA ASP A 271 -0.76 17.69 26.32
C ASP A 271 -1.55 17.10 25.14
N PHE A 272 -1.97 15.84 25.28
CA PHE A 272 -2.85 15.20 24.31
C PHE A 272 -4.19 15.94 24.19
N ILE A 273 -4.84 16.27 25.32
CA ILE A 273 -6.10 17.03 25.32
C ILE A 273 -5.92 18.43 24.77
N LYS A 274 -4.79 19.08 25.04
CA LYS A 274 -4.42 20.37 24.43
C LYS A 274 -4.34 20.29 22.90
N ASP A 275 -3.77 19.22 22.35
CA ASP A 275 -3.76 18.99 20.90
C ASP A 275 -5.18 18.72 20.36
N MET A 276 -5.98 17.91 21.07
CA MET A 276 -7.37 17.64 20.69
C MET A 276 -8.25 18.88 20.70
N LYS A 277 -8.08 19.79 21.67
CA LYS A 277 -8.76 21.10 21.72
C LYS A 277 -8.56 21.91 20.44
N ARG A 278 -7.45 21.70 19.72
CA ARG A 278 -7.15 22.36 18.43
C ARG A 278 -7.63 21.56 17.22
N ARG A 279 -7.52 20.23 17.25
CA ARG A 279 -7.81 19.37 16.09
C ARG A 279 -9.30 19.09 15.93
N ILE A 280 -10.03 18.87 17.02
CA ILE A 280 -11.47 18.54 16.98
C ILE A 280 -12.29 19.65 16.31
N PRO A 281 -12.12 20.96 16.62
CA PRO A 281 -12.82 22.02 15.90
C PRO A 281 -12.53 22.06 14.39
N LYS A 282 -11.27 21.82 14.00
CA LYS A 282 -10.89 21.76 12.57
C LYS A 282 -11.54 20.56 11.88
N SER A 283 -11.56 19.41 12.54
CA SER A 283 -12.26 18.22 12.06
C SER A 283 -13.77 18.45 11.94
N PHE A 284 -14.36 19.24 12.84
CA PHE A 284 -15.77 19.61 12.77
C PHE A 284 -16.07 20.44 11.52
N GLU A 285 -15.34 21.53 11.29
CA GLU A 285 -15.53 22.38 10.11
C GLU A 285 -15.29 21.62 8.81
N LEU A 286 -14.23 20.79 8.77
CA LEU A 286 -13.91 19.97 7.61
C LEU A 286 -15.03 18.97 7.29
N LEU A 287 -15.53 18.27 8.31
CA LEU A 287 -16.61 17.29 8.13
C LEU A 287 -17.93 17.99 7.77
N LYS A 288 -18.20 19.15 8.36
CA LYS A 288 -19.39 19.95 8.07
C LYS A 288 -19.40 20.42 6.62
N GLU A 289 -18.30 21.01 6.15
CA GLU A 289 -18.17 21.43 4.75
C GLU A 289 -18.38 20.25 3.79
N TYR A 290 -17.79 19.10 4.10
CA TYR A 290 -18.00 17.90 3.30
C TYR A 290 -19.47 17.47 3.25
N ILE A 291 -20.12 17.36 4.41
CA ILE A 291 -21.54 16.92 4.48
C ILE A 291 -22.46 17.90 3.77
N GLU A 292 -22.28 19.21 3.98
CA GLU A 292 -23.20 20.23 3.47
C GLU A 292 -22.99 20.55 1.99
N LYS A 293 -21.75 20.45 1.48
CA LYS A 293 -21.41 20.97 0.15
C LYS A 293 -20.88 19.92 -0.83
N LYS A 294 -20.25 18.84 -0.34
CA LYS A 294 -19.46 17.95 -1.20
C LYS A 294 -19.99 16.51 -1.26
N ARG A 295 -20.63 16.02 -0.20
CA ARG A 295 -20.99 14.59 -0.06
C ARG A 295 -21.87 14.09 -1.20
N ASP A 296 -22.94 14.81 -1.53
CA ASP A 296 -23.87 14.36 -2.59
C ASP A 296 -23.22 14.36 -3.96
N SER A 297 -22.36 15.34 -4.23
CA SER A 297 -21.63 15.43 -5.48
C SER A 297 -20.55 14.34 -5.58
N ALA A 298 -19.81 14.09 -4.50
CA ALA A 298 -18.87 12.98 -4.40
C ALA A 298 -19.54 11.61 -4.55
N LYS A 299 -20.75 11.42 -4.00
CA LYS A 299 -21.55 10.19 -4.21
C LYS A 299 -21.91 9.99 -5.67
N ARG A 300 -22.37 11.04 -6.36
CA ARG A 300 -22.68 10.98 -7.81
C ARG A 300 -21.42 10.69 -8.62
N ALA A 301 -20.30 11.34 -8.31
CA ALA A 301 -19.01 11.11 -8.95
C ALA A 301 -18.53 9.66 -8.74
N ALA A 302 -18.67 9.11 -7.53
CA ALA A 302 -18.27 7.74 -7.20
C ALA A 302 -19.00 6.70 -8.06
N LEU A 303 -20.30 6.89 -8.32
CA LEU A 303 -21.07 6.03 -9.21
C LEU A 303 -20.49 6.01 -10.63
N VAL A 304 -20.18 7.18 -11.18
CA VAL A 304 -19.61 7.32 -12.53
C VAL A 304 -18.20 6.72 -12.62
N VAL A 305 -17.35 7.01 -11.64
CA VAL A 305 -15.97 6.49 -11.58
C VAL A 305 -15.98 4.96 -11.46
N MET A 306 -16.84 4.39 -10.62
CA MET A 306 -16.97 2.94 -10.49
C MET A 306 -17.52 2.30 -11.76
N ALA A 307 -18.47 2.95 -12.45
CA ALA A 307 -18.98 2.50 -13.73
C ALA A 307 -17.85 2.50 -14.79
N GLN A 308 -16.99 3.53 -14.82
CA GLN A 308 -15.81 3.58 -15.69
C GLN A 308 -14.83 2.44 -15.39
N GLU A 309 -14.56 2.14 -14.12
CA GLU A 309 -13.72 0.99 -13.75
C GLU A 309 -14.30 -0.35 -14.23
N ARG A 310 -15.62 -0.51 -14.16
CA ARG A 310 -16.29 -1.70 -14.71
C ARG A 310 -16.21 -1.74 -16.23
N LEU A 311 -16.33 -0.60 -16.91
CA LEU A 311 -16.18 -0.50 -18.36
C LEU A 311 -14.79 -0.94 -18.81
N ARG A 312 -13.73 -0.51 -18.11
CA ARG A 312 -12.35 -0.99 -18.33
C ARG A 312 -12.23 -2.51 -18.20
N LYS A 313 -12.94 -3.11 -17.24
CA LYS A 313 -12.94 -4.57 -17.00
C LYS A 313 -13.72 -5.37 -18.05
N ILE A 314 -14.43 -4.72 -18.98
CA ILE A 314 -15.01 -5.39 -20.15
C ILE A 314 -13.93 -5.68 -21.21
N LYS A 315 -12.84 -4.91 -21.27
CA LYS A 315 -11.78 -5.10 -22.28
C LYS A 315 -11.26 -6.55 -22.33
N PRO A 316 -10.90 -7.22 -21.22
CA PRO A 316 -10.47 -8.61 -21.27
C PRO A 316 -11.49 -9.58 -21.90
N LEU A 317 -12.79 -9.29 -21.78
CA LEU A 317 -13.84 -10.08 -22.42
C LEU A 317 -13.88 -9.83 -23.94
N ILE A 318 -13.65 -8.60 -24.37
CA ILE A 318 -13.49 -8.24 -25.79
C ILE A 318 -12.26 -8.95 -26.38
N ASP A 319 -11.14 -8.95 -25.65
CA ASP A 319 -9.90 -9.60 -26.08
C ASP A 319 -10.10 -11.12 -26.23
N LEU A 320 -10.81 -11.75 -25.28
CA LEU A 320 -11.17 -13.15 -25.35
C LEU A 320 -12.06 -13.45 -26.55
N TYR A 321 -13.11 -12.65 -26.76
CA TYR A 321 -14.00 -12.79 -27.92
C TYR A 321 -13.22 -12.70 -29.24
N LYS A 322 -12.32 -11.71 -29.36
CA LYS A 322 -11.47 -11.54 -30.55
C LYS A 322 -10.57 -12.74 -30.78
N LYS A 323 -10.02 -13.32 -29.72
CA LYS A 323 -9.16 -14.51 -29.81
C LYS A 323 -9.95 -15.73 -30.29
N GLU A 324 -11.20 -15.89 -29.87
CA GLU A 324 -12.03 -17.05 -30.23
C GLU A 324 -12.66 -16.93 -31.63
N ASN A 325 -13.03 -15.71 -32.04
CA ASN A 325 -13.79 -15.47 -33.27
C ASN A 325 -12.95 -14.84 -34.40
N GLY A 326 -11.72 -14.40 -34.11
CA GLY A 326 -10.83 -13.74 -35.07
C GLY A 326 -11.14 -12.26 -35.34
N THR A 327 -12.31 -11.76 -34.91
CA THR A 327 -12.76 -10.38 -35.12
C THR A 327 -13.26 -9.74 -33.83
N LEU A 328 -13.30 -8.40 -33.77
CA LEU A 328 -13.90 -7.69 -32.65
C LEU A 328 -15.43 -7.83 -32.66
N PRO A 329 -16.09 -7.85 -31.48
CA PRO A 329 -17.53 -7.71 -31.42
C PRO A 329 -17.91 -6.26 -31.74
N THR A 330 -18.80 -6.02 -32.70
CA THR A 330 -19.23 -4.67 -33.09
C THR A 330 -20.64 -4.36 -32.62
N GLY A 331 -20.91 -3.11 -32.22
CA GLY A 331 -22.24 -2.70 -31.78
C GLY A 331 -22.53 -3.10 -30.33
N ASP A 332 -23.77 -3.52 -30.04
CA ASP A 332 -24.21 -3.92 -28.70
C ASP A 332 -23.46 -5.17 -28.21
N LEU A 333 -22.68 -4.99 -27.13
CA LEU A 333 -21.83 -6.06 -26.61
C LEU A 333 -22.59 -7.16 -25.86
N SER A 334 -23.87 -6.97 -25.51
CA SER A 334 -24.66 -8.00 -24.80
C SER A 334 -24.83 -9.26 -25.64
N ALA A 335 -25.01 -9.11 -26.95
CA ALA A 335 -25.14 -10.25 -27.85
C ALA A 335 -23.87 -11.12 -27.87
N ALA A 336 -22.70 -10.49 -27.76
CA ALA A 336 -21.41 -11.17 -27.81
C ALA A 336 -20.93 -11.67 -26.44
N LEU A 337 -21.23 -10.95 -25.36
CA LEU A 337 -20.56 -11.12 -24.07
C LEU A 337 -21.48 -11.48 -22.90
N SER A 338 -22.81 -11.54 -23.09
CA SER A 338 -23.75 -11.81 -21.99
C SER A 338 -23.58 -13.16 -21.30
N SER A 339 -23.05 -14.16 -22.01
CA SER A 339 -22.73 -15.47 -21.44
C SER A 339 -21.42 -15.51 -20.64
N CYS A 340 -20.62 -14.45 -20.71
CA CYS A 340 -19.33 -14.39 -20.01
C CYS A 340 -19.54 -14.28 -18.50
N LYS A 341 -18.74 -15.04 -17.74
CA LYS A 341 -18.75 -14.97 -16.28
C LYS A 341 -18.43 -13.55 -15.80
N GLY A 342 -19.30 -13.01 -14.95
CA GLY A 342 -19.16 -11.66 -14.39
C GLY A 342 -19.74 -10.53 -15.26
N TRP A 343 -20.34 -10.83 -16.41
CA TRP A 343 -20.97 -9.83 -17.27
C TRP A 343 -22.01 -8.99 -16.52
N GLU A 344 -22.97 -9.64 -15.84
CA GLU A 344 -24.03 -8.95 -15.08
C GLU A 344 -23.48 -8.01 -14.01
N GLU A 345 -22.42 -8.43 -13.31
CA GLU A 345 -21.75 -7.59 -12.32
C GLU A 345 -21.08 -6.39 -12.99
N LEU A 346 -20.38 -6.58 -14.11
CA LEU A 346 -19.74 -5.48 -14.83
C LEU A 346 -20.76 -4.48 -15.38
N THR A 347 -21.92 -4.93 -15.82
CA THR A 347 -22.93 -4.07 -16.44
C THR A 347 -23.98 -3.51 -15.48
N SER A 348 -24.02 -3.92 -14.19
CA SER A 348 -25.11 -3.53 -13.29
C SER A 348 -25.16 -2.03 -12.96
N LEU A 349 -24.12 -1.26 -13.27
CA LEU A 349 -24.11 0.21 -13.15
C LEU A 349 -24.48 0.93 -14.45
N PHE A 350 -24.79 0.21 -15.54
CA PHE A 350 -25.06 0.82 -16.84
C PHE A 350 -26.56 0.93 -17.12
N ALA A 351 -26.95 1.99 -17.81
CA ALA A 351 -28.28 2.21 -18.37
C ALA A 351 -28.33 1.65 -19.79
N GLY A 352 -28.27 0.33 -19.90
CA GLY A 352 -28.22 -0.40 -21.17
C GLY A 352 -26.87 -1.02 -21.44
N ALA A 353 -26.76 -1.67 -22.60
CA ALA A 353 -25.56 -2.36 -23.01
C ALA A 353 -24.43 -1.39 -23.39
N PRO A 354 -23.17 -1.71 -23.06
CA PRO A 354 -22.04 -1.03 -23.65
C PRO A 354 -21.95 -1.34 -25.14
N VAL A 355 -21.50 -0.36 -25.93
CA VAL A 355 -21.41 -0.43 -27.39
C VAL A 355 -19.96 -0.27 -27.81
N LEU A 356 -19.48 -1.13 -28.71
CA LEU A 356 -18.15 -1.01 -29.32
C LEU A 356 -18.24 -0.47 -30.74
N GLU A 357 -17.42 0.55 -31.01
CA GLU A 357 -17.22 1.14 -32.34
C GLU A 357 -15.73 1.03 -32.71
N GLU A 358 -15.44 0.46 -33.89
CA GLU A 358 -14.09 0.46 -34.43
C GLU A 358 -13.70 1.85 -34.92
N THR A 359 -12.41 2.17 -34.78
CA THR A 359 -11.79 3.40 -35.25
C THR A 359 -10.58 3.04 -36.11
N GLU A 360 -10.04 4.01 -36.85
CA GLU A 360 -8.86 3.78 -37.71
C GLU A 360 -7.67 3.17 -36.95
N ASN A 361 -7.46 3.60 -35.70
CA ASN A 361 -6.32 3.19 -34.86
C ASN A 361 -6.73 2.39 -33.63
N GLY A 362 -7.86 1.68 -33.64
CA GLY A 362 -8.30 0.90 -32.48
C GLY A 362 -9.81 0.83 -32.34
N TYR A 363 -10.34 1.01 -31.12
CA TYR A 363 -11.78 1.00 -30.89
C TYR A 363 -12.18 1.83 -29.66
N ILE A 364 -13.43 2.24 -29.63
CA ILE A 364 -14.06 2.93 -28.51
C ILE A 364 -15.15 2.04 -27.96
N VAL A 365 -15.21 1.92 -26.63
CA VAL A 365 -16.37 1.33 -25.94
C VAL A 365 -17.08 2.42 -25.18
N ARG A 366 -18.37 2.63 -25.45
CA ARG A 366 -19.22 3.61 -24.78
C ARG A 366 -20.27 2.91 -23.92
N ALA A 367 -20.60 3.51 -22.80
CA ALA A 367 -21.75 3.13 -21.98
C ALA A 367 -22.39 4.37 -21.36
N ARG A 368 -23.62 4.22 -20.90
CA ARG A 368 -24.30 5.24 -20.08
C ARG A 368 -24.44 4.74 -18.67
N VAL A 369 -24.14 5.57 -17.69
CA VAL A 369 -24.29 5.23 -16.27
C VAL A 369 -25.78 5.20 -15.89
N ASN A 370 -26.17 4.31 -14.99
CA ASN A 370 -27.52 4.25 -14.44
C ASN A 370 -27.74 5.31 -13.36
N ASN A 371 -27.54 6.57 -13.73
CA ASN A 371 -27.88 7.75 -12.94
C ASN A 371 -28.99 8.56 -13.65
N PRO A 372 -29.57 9.59 -13.00
CA PRO A 372 -30.62 10.41 -13.60
C PRO A 372 -30.20 11.11 -14.90
N GLU A 373 -28.94 11.55 -14.97
CA GLU A 373 -28.37 12.27 -16.11
C GLU A 373 -27.97 11.35 -17.28
N LYS A 374 -27.95 10.03 -17.07
CA LYS A 374 -27.44 9.03 -18.02
C LYS A 374 -26.05 9.39 -18.55
N THR A 375 -25.17 9.78 -17.62
CA THR A 375 -23.81 10.25 -17.92
C THR A 375 -23.08 9.27 -18.83
N GLU A 376 -22.56 9.79 -19.93
CA GLU A 376 -21.76 8.99 -20.87
C GLU A 376 -20.36 8.74 -20.30
N ILE A 377 -19.94 7.49 -20.40
CA ILE A 377 -18.60 7.03 -20.04
C ILE A 377 -18.01 6.27 -21.22
N MET A 378 -16.70 6.34 -21.38
CA MET A 378 -16.03 5.68 -22.48
C MET A 378 -14.62 5.23 -22.13
N ILE A 379 -14.18 4.17 -22.78
CA ILE A 379 -12.77 3.84 -22.92
C ILE A 379 -12.40 3.93 -24.40
N TRP A 380 -11.25 4.55 -24.68
CA TRP A 380 -10.64 4.53 -26.01
C TRP A 380 -9.42 3.63 -25.96
N VAL A 381 -9.44 2.58 -26.76
CA VAL A 381 -8.32 1.66 -26.90
C VAL A 381 -7.58 2.03 -28.18
N GLU A 382 -6.44 2.67 -28.00
CA GLU A 382 -5.55 3.11 -29.07
C GLU A 382 -4.49 2.04 -29.33
N ARG A 383 -4.34 1.63 -30.58
CA ARG A 383 -3.28 0.75 -31.06
C ARG A 383 -2.11 1.62 -31.49
N VAL A 384 -1.09 1.66 -30.64
CA VAL A 384 0.14 2.41 -30.91
C VAL A 384 1.23 1.43 -31.32
N ASN A 385 1.89 1.72 -32.43
CA ASN A 385 3.09 0.99 -32.79
C ASN A 385 4.27 1.47 -31.95
N GLU A 386 4.86 0.57 -31.15
CA GLU A 386 6.02 0.93 -30.33
C GLU A 386 7.36 0.78 -31.08
N TRP A 387 7.38 0.29 -32.33
CA TRP A 387 8.62 -0.01 -33.06
C TRP A 387 9.59 1.18 -33.09
N ASP A 388 9.17 2.32 -33.65
CA ASP A 388 10.07 3.47 -33.84
C ASP A 388 10.60 4.01 -32.52
N LYS A 389 9.74 4.09 -31.50
CA LYS A 389 10.13 4.52 -30.15
C LYS A 389 11.13 3.54 -29.53
N LEU A 390 10.83 2.24 -29.61
CA LEU A 390 11.66 1.18 -29.05
C LEU A 390 13.05 1.13 -29.74
N ILE A 391 13.11 1.30 -31.05
CA ILE A 391 14.35 1.38 -31.81
C ILE A 391 15.14 2.63 -31.43
N SER A 392 14.53 3.82 -31.53
CA SER A 392 15.21 5.10 -31.28
C SER A 392 15.74 5.23 -29.85
N GLU A 393 15.02 4.71 -28.84
CA GLU A 393 15.46 4.75 -27.45
C GLU A 393 16.51 3.66 -27.09
N SER A 394 16.67 2.63 -27.92
CA SER A 394 17.55 1.50 -27.64
C SER A 394 18.84 1.54 -28.44
N PHE A 395 18.79 2.04 -29.67
CA PHE A 395 19.89 1.96 -30.63
C PHE A 395 20.30 3.33 -31.14
N SER A 396 21.62 3.55 -31.23
CA SER A 396 22.22 4.68 -31.95
C SER A 396 22.33 4.40 -33.45
N TRP A 397 22.32 3.12 -33.83
CA TRP A 397 22.36 2.65 -35.21
C TRP A 397 21.80 1.23 -35.33
N GLY A 398 21.19 0.91 -36.47
CA GLY A 398 20.48 -0.36 -36.70
C GLY A 398 19.03 -0.31 -36.18
N PRO A 399 18.33 -1.46 -36.10
CA PRO A 399 18.81 -2.83 -36.31
C PRO A 399 18.98 -3.19 -37.79
N VAL A 400 20.10 -3.83 -38.12
CA VAL A 400 20.37 -4.39 -39.45
C VAL A 400 20.10 -5.88 -39.42
N TYR A 401 19.23 -6.35 -40.32
CA TYR A 401 18.82 -7.75 -40.46
C TYR A 401 19.48 -8.40 -41.68
N GLU A 402 19.99 -9.61 -41.48
CA GLU A 402 20.56 -10.44 -42.54
C GLU A 402 20.11 -11.90 -42.35
N THR A 403 19.81 -12.60 -43.43
CA THR A 403 19.58 -14.06 -43.41
C THR A 403 20.29 -14.73 -44.59
N ILE A 404 20.86 -15.91 -44.33
CA ILE A 404 21.51 -16.76 -45.35
C ILE A 404 20.52 -17.83 -45.82
N ASP A 405 19.75 -18.39 -44.88
CA ASP A 405 18.68 -19.35 -45.12
C ASP A 405 17.48 -18.94 -44.25
N SER A 406 16.44 -18.40 -44.88
CA SER A 406 15.24 -17.90 -44.22
C SER A 406 14.47 -18.99 -43.47
N THR A 407 14.70 -20.26 -43.78
CA THR A 407 14.06 -21.36 -43.04
C THR A 407 14.81 -21.69 -41.74
N ARG A 408 16.06 -21.27 -41.57
CA ARG A 408 16.94 -21.73 -40.47
C ARG A 408 17.64 -20.63 -39.68
N THR A 409 18.02 -19.53 -40.31
CA THR A 409 18.99 -18.58 -39.75
C THR A 409 18.56 -17.13 -39.91
N PHE A 410 18.97 -16.29 -38.97
CA PHE A 410 19.00 -14.84 -39.13
C PHE A 410 20.08 -14.23 -38.24
N PHE A 411 20.47 -13.00 -38.54
CA PHE A 411 21.36 -12.19 -37.72
C PHE A 411 20.79 -10.78 -37.65
N VAL A 412 20.66 -10.25 -36.44
CA VAL A 412 20.31 -8.84 -36.22
C VAL A 412 21.45 -8.19 -35.48
N LYS A 413 21.93 -7.05 -35.99
CA LYS A 413 23.03 -6.28 -35.39
C LYS A 413 22.58 -4.84 -35.16
N ALA A 414 22.96 -4.24 -34.04
CA ALA A 414 22.64 -2.85 -33.72
C ALA A 414 23.73 -2.26 -32.79
N ARG A 415 23.85 -0.94 -32.72
CA ARG A 415 24.70 -0.25 -31.74
C ARG A 415 23.83 0.36 -30.66
N ALA A 416 24.20 0.19 -29.40
CA ALA A 416 23.45 0.76 -28.28
C ALA A 416 23.60 2.30 -28.20
N GLN A 417 22.70 2.94 -27.45
CA GLN A 417 22.69 4.39 -27.16
C GLN A 417 23.75 4.84 -26.14
N ASP A 418 24.58 3.92 -25.65
CA ASP A 418 25.67 4.24 -24.73
C ASP A 418 26.74 5.14 -25.39
N SER A 419 27.56 5.78 -24.56
CA SER A 419 28.60 6.70 -25.02
C SER A 419 29.63 6.07 -25.98
N TYR A 420 29.83 4.75 -25.93
CA TYR A 420 30.74 4.02 -26.82
C TYR A 420 30.04 3.38 -28.04
N HIS A 421 28.72 3.52 -28.15
CA HIS A 421 27.91 2.91 -29.21
C HIS A 421 28.20 1.41 -29.38
N THR A 422 28.16 0.70 -28.26
CA THR A 422 28.54 -0.71 -28.15
C THR A 422 27.78 -1.55 -29.19
N LEU A 423 28.52 -2.29 -30.03
CA LEU A 423 27.93 -3.18 -31.04
C LEU A 423 27.37 -4.45 -30.38
N LEU A 424 26.09 -4.70 -30.61
CA LEU A 424 25.37 -5.85 -30.13
C LEU A 424 24.81 -6.65 -31.30
N GLY A 425 24.64 -7.96 -31.12
CA GLY A 425 24.09 -8.83 -32.14
C GLY A 425 23.32 -10.00 -31.56
N ILE A 426 22.30 -10.46 -32.27
CA ILE A 426 21.47 -11.59 -31.89
C ILE A 426 21.19 -12.50 -33.10
N ARG A 427 20.97 -13.79 -32.81
CA ARG A 427 20.70 -14.86 -33.77
C ARG A 427 19.58 -15.76 -33.23
N PRO A 428 18.97 -16.65 -34.04
CA PRO A 428 17.95 -17.56 -33.54
C PRO A 428 18.45 -18.39 -32.35
N GLN A 429 17.58 -18.60 -31.36
CA GLN A 429 17.84 -19.60 -30.33
C GLN A 429 17.57 -20.99 -30.92
N ILE A 430 18.60 -21.84 -30.93
CA ILE A 430 18.47 -23.25 -31.29
C ILE A 430 17.93 -23.96 -30.04
N VAL A 431 16.65 -24.35 -30.08
CA VAL A 431 16.10 -25.26 -29.07
C VAL A 431 16.64 -26.65 -29.40
N LYS A 432 17.54 -27.18 -28.56
CA LYS A 432 17.84 -28.62 -28.61
C LYS A 432 16.55 -29.34 -28.22
N LYS A 433 15.93 -30.08 -29.13
CA LYS A 433 14.98 -31.11 -28.72
C LYS A 433 15.80 -32.11 -27.89
N GLU A 434 15.42 -32.30 -26.64
CA GLU A 434 15.79 -33.54 -25.95
C GLU A 434 15.11 -34.66 -26.76
N GLU A 435 15.95 -35.51 -27.35
CA GLU A 435 15.50 -36.72 -28.02
C GLU A 435 14.92 -37.65 -26.94
N GLU A 436 13.63 -37.99 -27.07
CA GLU A 436 12.95 -39.04 -26.29
C GLU A 436 13.56 -40.42 -26.56
#